data_AF-A0A966C1K6-F1
#
_entry.id   AF-A0A966C1K6-F1
#
_cell.length_a   1.000
_cell.length_b   1.000
_cell.length_c   1.000
_cell.angle_alpha   90.00
_cell.angle_beta   90.00
_cell.angle_gamma   90.00
#
_symmetry.space_group_name_H-M   'P 1'
#
loop_
_entity.id
_entity.type
_entity.pdbx_description
1 polymer ?
#
loop_
_entity_poly.entity_id
_entity_poly.type
_entity_poly.pdbx_seq_one_letter_code
_entity_poly.pdbx_strand_id
1 'polypeptide(L)'
;MTEPIEEQLEYVPDPVKEKQAKAVHFTVSMIRLLGVVLVMLGLAIVLDRLPPVPPPAGYVLIALGLAQMWVAPVWIIRKYIRARVAEEEIAKTAAGRDAP
;
A
#
# COMPACT_ATOMS: atom_id res chain seq x y z
N MET A 1 -31.29 26.61 -19.68
CA MET A 1 -30.65 26.35 -18.38
C MET A 1 -29.68 25.20 -18.63
N THR A 2 -28.47 25.54 -19.06
CA THR A 2 -27.43 24.57 -19.43
C THR A 2 -26.54 24.43 -18.21
N GLU A 3 -26.48 23.25 -17.61
CA GLU A 3 -25.59 22.97 -16.49
C GLU A 3 -24.13 23.16 -16.95
N PRO A 4 -23.25 23.76 -16.12
CA PRO A 4 -21.85 23.93 -16.50
C PRO A 4 -21.25 22.53 -16.63
N ILE A 5 -20.72 22.26 -17.81
CA ILE A 5 -19.98 21.06 -18.17
C ILE A 5 -18.96 20.82 -17.06
N GLU A 6 -19.09 19.66 -16.41
CA GLU A 6 -18.11 19.10 -15.51
C GLU A 6 -16.72 19.43 -16.04
N GLU A 7 -15.99 20.22 -15.26
CA GLU A 7 -14.56 20.43 -15.40
C GLU A 7 -13.93 19.04 -15.32
N GLN A 8 -13.92 18.33 -16.46
CA GLN A 8 -13.22 17.08 -16.64
C GLN A 8 -11.78 17.47 -16.43
N LEU A 9 -11.32 17.26 -15.20
CA LEU A 9 -9.94 17.38 -14.77
C LEU A 9 -9.11 16.69 -15.84
N GLU A 10 -8.60 17.47 -16.78
CA GLU A 10 -7.86 16.99 -17.92
C GLU A 10 -6.71 16.21 -17.31
N TYR A 11 -6.76 14.88 -17.45
CA TYR A 11 -5.74 14.00 -16.92
C TYR A 11 -4.47 14.27 -17.73
N VAL A 12 -3.70 15.28 -17.30
CA VAL A 12 -2.37 15.54 -17.80
C VAL A 12 -1.51 14.40 -17.23
N PRO A 13 -1.07 13.43 -18.07
CA PRO A 13 -0.27 12.31 -17.61
C PRO A 13 1.06 12.87 -17.15
N ASP A 14 1.21 13.05 -15.85
CA ASP A 14 2.46 13.49 -15.25
C ASP A 14 3.36 12.26 -15.13
N PRO A 15 4.43 12.13 -15.92
CA PRO A 15 5.25 10.91 -16.01
C PRO A 15 5.89 10.53 -14.66
N VAL A 16 5.98 11.49 -13.74
CA VAL A 16 6.46 11.27 -12.37
C VAL A 16 5.38 10.54 -11.54
N LYS A 17 4.11 10.93 -11.67
CA LYS A 17 3.00 10.34 -10.91
C LYS A 17 2.71 8.89 -11.34
N GLU A 18 2.87 8.58 -12.63
CA GLU A 18 2.66 7.22 -13.14
C GLU A 18 3.69 6.20 -12.63
N LYS A 19 4.97 6.59 -12.57
CA LYS A 19 6.04 5.74 -12.02
C LYS A 19 5.80 5.45 -10.54
N GLN A 20 5.32 6.45 -9.80
CA GLN A 20 5.00 6.33 -8.39
C GLN A 20 3.78 5.42 -8.16
N ALA A 21 2.71 5.58 -8.95
CA ALA A 21 1.54 4.71 -8.88
C ALA A 21 1.89 3.24 -9.17
N LYS A 22 2.75 2.99 -10.17
CA LYS A 22 3.28 1.65 -10.46
C LYS A 22 4.09 1.08 -9.30
N ALA A 23 4.95 1.88 -8.68
CA ALA A 23 5.75 1.45 -7.52
C ALA A 23 4.85 1.07 -6.33
N VAL A 24 3.86 1.89 -5.99
CA VAL A 24 2.89 1.60 -4.91
C VAL A 24 2.10 0.34 -5.23
N HIS A 25 1.58 0.21 -6.45
CA HIS A 25 0.84 -0.99 -6.86
C HIS A 25 1.70 -2.25 -6.75
N PHE A 26 2.96 -2.18 -7.19
CA PHE A 26 3.90 -3.29 -7.09
C PHE A 26 4.17 -3.67 -5.64
N THR A 27 4.43 -2.68 -4.77
CA THR A 27 4.65 -2.91 -3.33
C THR A 27 3.43 -3.56 -2.67
N VAL A 28 2.22 -3.06 -2.93
CA VAL A 28 0.99 -3.62 -2.37
C VAL A 28 0.78 -5.07 -2.84
N SER A 29 1.01 -5.35 -4.12
CA SER A 29 0.93 -6.71 -4.66
C SER A 29 1.95 -7.65 -4.02
N MET A 30 3.19 -7.19 -3.83
CA MET A 30 4.24 -7.99 -3.16
C MET A 30 3.86 -8.35 -1.72
N ILE A 31 3.33 -7.39 -0.96
CA ILE A 31 2.91 -7.61 0.43
C ILE A 31 1.74 -8.59 0.49
N ARG A 32 0.81 -8.52 -0.47
CA ARG A 32 -0.29 -9.50 -0.58
C ARG A 32 0.24 -10.90 -0.85
N LEU A 33 1.14 -11.06 -1.81
CA LEU A 33 1.77 -12.36 -2.11
C LEU A 33 2.47 -12.93 -0.88
N LEU A 34 3.21 -12.11 -0.14
CA LEU A 34 3.89 -12.54 1.07
C LEU A 34 2.89 -12.94 2.17
N GLY A 35 1.75 -12.25 2.27
CA GLY A 35 0.65 -12.62 3.18
C GLY A 35 0.02 -13.97 2.82
N VAL A 36 -0.20 -14.22 1.52
CA VAL A 36 -0.69 -15.52 1.02
C VAL A 36 0.28 -16.64 1.36
N VAL A 37 1.59 -16.43 1.19
CA VAL A 37 2.61 -17.42 1.55
C VAL A 37 2.54 -17.75 3.04
N LEU A 38 2.40 -16.76 3.93
CA LEU A 38 2.26 -16.98 5.37
C LEU A 38 1.00 -17.80 5.71
N VAL A 39 -0.12 -17.49 5.05
CA VAL A 39 -1.37 -18.25 5.23
C VAL A 39 -1.22 -19.69 4.76
N MET A 40 -0.60 -19.92 3.60
CA MET A 40 -0.32 -21.26 3.08
C MET A 40 0.60 -22.05 4.03
N LEU A 41 1.63 -21.41 4.57
CA LEU A 41 2.55 -22.03 5.53
C LEU A 41 1.83 -22.39 6.84
N GLY A 42 1.00 -21.48 7.35
CA GLY A 42 0.20 -21.73 8.54
C GLY A 42 -0.82 -22.84 8.34
N LEU A 43 -1.45 -22.92 7.17
CA LEU A 43 -2.32 -24.05 6.78
C LEU A 43 -1.56 -25.37 6.75
N ALA A 44 -0.37 -25.40 6.16
CA ALA A 44 0.47 -26.59 6.13
C ALA A 44 0.83 -27.08 7.55
N ILE A 45 1.06 -26.16 8.49
CA ILE A 45 1.31 -26.50 9.91
C ILE A 45 0.04 -27.05 10.57
N VAL A 46 -1.11 -26.39 10.40
CA VAL A 46 -2.39 -26.84 11.00
C VAL A 46 -2.81 -28.21 10.46
N LEU A 47 -2.50 -28.50 9.20
CA LEU A 47 -2.78 -29.80 8.56
C LEU A 47 -1.72 -30.87 8.86
N ASP A 48 -0.81 -30.62 9.80
CA ASP A 48 0.26 -31.53 10.21
C ASP A 48 1.15 -31.99 9.04
N ARG A 49 1.28 -31.15 8.01
CA ARG A 49 2.19 -31.37 6.86
C ARG A 49 3.62 -30.91 7.18
N LEU A 50 3.79 -30.16 8.26
CA LEU A 50 5.08 -29.66 8.77
C LEU A 50 5.30 -30.02 10.25
N PRO A 51 5.36 -31.31 10.62
CA PRO A 51 5.88 -31.71 11.93
C PRO A 51 7.37 -31.31 12.00
N PRO A 52 7.89 -30.79 13.13
CA PRO A 52 7.39 -30.84 14.50
C PRO A 52 6.69 -29.56 15.01
N VAL A 53 6.23 -28.68 14.10
CA VAL A 53 5.70 -27.37 14.50
C VAL A 53 4.31 -27.52 15.15
N PRO A 54 4.07 -26.95 16.35
CA PRO A 54 2.80 -27.15 17.03
C PRO A 54 1.65 -26.39 16.32
N PRO A 55 0.43 -26.95 16.27
CA PRO A 55 -0.72 -26.35 15.57
C PRO A 55 -1.03 -24.88 15.92
N PRO A 56 -0.89 -24.42 17.19
CA PRO A 56 -1.06 -23.01 17.55
C PRO A 56 -0.19 -22.06 16.72
N ALA A 57 1.04 -22.44 16.38
CA ALA A 57 1.93 -21.61 15.58
C ALA A 57 1.39 -21.44 14.14
N GLY A 58 0.74 -22.47 13.60
CA GLY A 58 0.07 -22.41 12.31
C GLY A 58 -1.08 -21.40 12.30
N TYR A 59 -1.92 -21.39 13.34
CA TYR A 59 -2.99 -20.40 13.48
C TYR A 59 -2.47 -18.96 13.61
N VAL A 60 -1.38 -18.76 14.36
CA VAL A 60 -0.72 -17.45 14.47
C VAL A 60 -0.21 -17.00 13.10
N LEU A 61 0.42 -17.88 12.32
CA LEU A 61 0.88 -17.58 10.96
C LEU A 61 -0.26 -17.20 10.03
N ILE A 62 -1.39 -17.92 10.08
CA ILE A 62 -2.59 -17.59 9.31
C ILE A 62 -3.10 -16.20 9.69
N ALA A 63 -3.28 -15.95 10.99
CA ALA A 63 -3.76 -14.66 11.49
C ALA A 63 -2.83 -13.52 11.08
N LEU A 64 -1.51 -13.72 11.16
CA LEU A 64 -0.50 -12.73 10.81
C LEU A 64 -0.45 -12.48 9.30
N GLY A 65 -0.56 -13.52 8.48
CA GLY A 65 -0.65 -13.38 7.01
C GLY A 65 -1.92 -12.63 6.57
N LEU A 66 -3.06 -12.93 7.18
CA LEU A 66 -4.31 -12.19 6.95
C LEU A 66 -4.20 -10.74 7.42
N ALA A 67 -3.71 -10.52 8.65
CA ALA A 67 -3.53 -9.17 9.20
C ALA A 67 -2.59 -8.35 8.32
N GLN A 68 -1.46 -8.91 7.88
CA GLN A 68 -0.55 -8.26 6.94
C GLN A 68 -1.28 -7.87 5.64
N MET A 69 -2.07 -8.78 5.07
CA MET A 69 -2.75 -8.57 3.79
C MET A 69 -3.80 -7.44 3.86
N TRP A 70 -4.35 -7.16 5.04
CA TRP A 70 -5.37 -6.13 5.28
C TRP A 70 -4.82 -4.83 5.88
N VAL A 71 -3.92 -4.92 6.86
CA VAL A 71 -3.40 -3.77 7.61
C VAL A 71 -2.33 -3.02 6.81
N ALA A 72 -1.43 -3.73 6.14
CA ALA A 72 -0.31 -3.09 5.44
C ALA A 72 -0.76 -2.19 4.26
N PRO A 73 -1.74 -2.56 3.42
CA PRO A 73 -2.25 -1.66 2.37
C PRO A 73 -2.87 -0.38 2.95
N VAL A 74 -3.64 -0.50 4.03
CA VAL A 74 -4.27 0.66 4.71
C VAL A 74 -3.20 1.59 5.28
N TRP A 75 -2.14 1.03 5.85
CA TRP A 75 -0.99 1.79 6.34
C TRP A 75 -0.20 2.47 5.22
N ILE A 76 0.01 1.79 4.09
CA ILE A 76 0.69 2.36 2.93
C ILE A 76 -0.07 3.57 2.40
N ILE A 77 -1.40 3.47 2.25
CA ILE A 77 -2.24 4.59 1.81
C ILE A 77 -2.09 5.77 2.78
N ARG A 78 -2.17 5.52 4.10
CA ARG A 78 -1.97 6.55 5.13
C ARG A 78 -0.58 7.19 5.10
N LYS A 79 0.46 6.41 4.81
CA LYS A 79 1.83 6.93 4.68
C LYS A 79 2.00 7.74 3.40
N TYR A 80 1.36 7.31 2.32
CA TYR A 80 1.40 7.99 1.02
C TYR A 80 0.74 9.37 1.07
N ILE A 81 -0.41 9.50 1.75
CA ILE A 81 -1.05 10.79 2.00
C ILE A 81 -0.10 11.72 2.78
N ARG A 82 0.57 11.21 3.82
CA ARG A 82 1.54 12.00 4.60
C ARG A 82 2.78 12.39 3.78
N ALA A 83 3.28 11.50 2.92
CA ALA A 83 4.40 11.80 2.04
C ALA A 83 4.05 12.91 1.03
N ARG A 84 2.82 12.92 0.50
CA ARG A 84 2.33 14.01 -0.35
C ARG A 84 2.32 15.34 0.36
N VAL A 85 1.78 15.40 1.58
CA VAL A 85 1.76 16.64 2.38
C VAL A 85 3.19 17.13 2.66
N ALA A 86 4.12 16.23 2.97
CA ALA A 86 5.52 16.60 3.18
C ALA A 86 6.19 17.13 1.90
N GLU A 87 5.97 16.50 0.74
CA GLU A 87 6.48 16.99 -0.55
C GLU A 87 5.89 18.37 -0.92
N GLU A 88 4.60 18.57 -0.66
CA GLU A 88 3.92 19.85 -0.88
C GLU A 88 4.45 20.95 0.04
N GLU A 89 4.69 20.65 1.32
CA GLU A 89 5.28 21.60 2.26
C GLU A 89 6.73 21.93 1.90
N ILE A 90 7.54 20.96 1.47
CA ILE A 90 8.91 21.22 1.01
C ILE A 90 8.89 22.09 -0.26
N ALA A 91 7.96 21.84 -1.20
CA ALA A 91 7.79 22.66 -2.40
C ALA A 91 7.31 24.09 -2.08
N LYS A 92 6.37 24.25 -1.13
CA LYS A 92 5.93 25.56 -0.66
C LYS A 92 7.04 26.32 0.07
N THR A 93 7.85 25.62 0.85
CA THR A 93 8.98 26.21 1.59
C THR A 93 10.13 26.58 0.64
N ALA A 94 10.34 25.82 -0.45
CA ALA A 94 11.28 26.17 -1.51
C ALA A 94 10.78 27.37 -2.34
N ALA A 95 9.51 27.38 -2.75
CA ALA A 95 8.93 28.49 -3.49
C ALA A 95 8.86 29.81 -2.68
N GLY A 96 8.69 29.74 -1.35
CA GLY A 96 8.71 30.91 -0.47
C GLY A 96 10.12 31.46 -0.19
N ARG A 97 11.19 30.74 -0.54
CA ARG A 97 12.58 31.19 -0.35
C ARG A 97 13.12 32.01 -1.53
N ASP A 98 12.47 31.90 -2.68
CA ASP A 98 12.80 32.61 -3.93
C ASP A 98 11.86 33.79 -4.25
N ALA A 99 10.94 34.14 -3.33
CA ALA A 99 10.12 35.34 -3.45
C ALA A 99 10.91 36.57 -2.92
N PRO A 100 11.17 37.59 -3.76
CA PRO A 100 11.89 38.81 -3.36
C PRO A 100 11.07 39.73 -2.46
#